data_AF-A0A2D7ZM91-F1
#
_entry.id   AF-A0A2D7ZM91-F1
#
_cell.length_a   1.000
_cell.length_b   1.000
_cell.length_c   1.000
_cell.angle_alpha   90.00
_cell.angle_beta   90.00
_cell.angle_gamma   90.00
#
_symmetry.space_group_name_H-M   'P 1'
#
loop_
_entity.id
_entity.type
_entity.pdbx_description
1 polymer ?
#
loop_
_entity_poly.entity_id
_entity_poly.type
_entity_poly.pdbx_seq_one_letter_code
_entity_poly.pdbx_strand_id
1 'polypeptide(L)'
;MEEKEKRMLDGYEMYHDHMNRDANILYGIVTKVFEDDILGKRKYRNIVDARKVFSYIMRQSGYTYTKIGEFMFKNHATVLHHCNDVPYILKCDPELKEKYLLCRSRYLEAIGHANCVREDSANKKLIDSINEKDKTIQALEEKIKYLELRQDNLNAKINWYKDEVGFYNPKLKTLYKIITDRTKPDTVTHVSRKLNAMYNGVYSEVIECY
;
A
#
# COMPACT_ATOMS: atom_id res chain seq x y z
N MET A 1 30.75 -25.46 -17.40
CA MET A 1 29.90 -24.40 -17.99
C MET A 1 28.63 -24.42 -17.16
N GLU A 2 28.52 -23.52 -16.19
CA GLU A 2 27.42 -23.55 -15.21
C GLU A 2 26.09 -23.34 -15.94
N GLU A 3 25.22 -24.35 -15.83
CA GLU A 3 23.84 -24.29 -16.28
C GLU A 3 23.11 -23.35 -15.30
N LYS A 4 23.14 -22.05 -15.58
CA LYS A 4 22.36 -21.07 -14.83
C LYS A 4 20.89 -21.46 -14.94
N GLU A 5 20.28 -21.79 -13.81
CA GLU A 5 18.86 -22.06 -13.67
C GLU A 5 18.08 -20.90 -14.32
N LYS A 6 17.42 -21.17 -15.44
CA LYS A 6 16.71 -20.14 -16.20
C LYS A 6 15.44 -19.77 -15.44
N ARG A 7 15.36 -18.51 -15.02
CA ARG A 7 14.21 -17.96 -14.30
C ARG A 7 12.96 -17.99 -15.20
N MET A 8 11.82 -18.37 -14.64
CA MET A 8 10.52 -18.35 -15.33
C MET A 8 9.74 -17.09 -14.98
N LEU A 9 9.13 -16.44 -15.97
CA LEU A 9 8.18 -15.35 -15.79
C LEU A 9 6.91 -15.66 -16.59
N ASP A 10 5.79 -15.79 -15.87
CA ASP A 10 4.48 -16.15 -16.45
C ASP A 10 4.49 -17.41 -17.34
N GLY A 11 5.33 -18.38 -17.00
CA GLY A 11 5.47 -19.64 -17.74
C GLY A 11 6.43 -19.61 -18.93
N TYR A 12 7.17 -18.50 -19.13
CA TYR A 12 8.19 -18.39 -20.18
C TYR A 12 9.61 -18.30 -19.58
N GLU A 13 10.56 -18.99 -20.23
CA GLU A 13 11.99 -18.87 -19.89
C GLU A 13 12.46 -17.43 -20.11
N MET A 14 12.97 -16.81 -19.05
CA MET A 14 13.60 -15.49 -19.12
C MET A 14 15.03 -15.64 -19.62
N TYR A 15 15.37 -14.90 -20.67
CA TYR A 15 16.74 -14.86 -21.20
C TYR A 15 17.52 -13.64 -20.67
N HIS A 16 16.82 -12.58 -20.25
CA HIS A 16 17.42 -11.41 -19.62
C HIS A 16 16.72 -11.05 -18.30
N ASP A 17 17.43 -11.23 -17.18
CA ASP A 17 16.96 -11.00 -15.80
C ASP A 17 16.63 -9.52 -15.49
N HIS A 18 17.12 -8.59 -16.33
CA HIS A 18 16.93 -7.14 -16.19
C HIS A 18 16.10 -6.49 -17.32
N MET A 19 15.66 -7.24 -18.33
CA MET A 19 14.97 -6.65 -19.49
C MET A 19 13.48 -6.98 -19.55
N ASN A 20 12.78 -6.14 -20.32
CA ASN A 20 11.33 -6.04 -20.39
C ASN A 20 10.62 -7.40 -20.55
N ARG A 21 9.63 -7.66 -19.67
CA ARG A 21 8.78 -8.86 -19.64
C ARG A 21 8.24 -9.22 -21.02
N ASP A 22 7.62 -8.26 -21.70
CA ASP A 22 6.93 -8.48 -22.97
C ASP A 22 7.91 -8.89 -24.07
N ALA A 23 9.13 -8.34 -24.04
CA ALA A 23 10.19 -8.71 -24.97
C ALA A 23 10.67 -10.15 -24.74
N ASN A 24 10.80 -10.59 -23.49
CA ASN A 24 11.14 -11.98 -23.18
C ASN A 24 10.03 -12.96 -23.63
N ILE A 25 8.76 -12.62 -23.40
CA ILE A 25 7.61 -13.43 -23.84
C ILE A 25 7.64 -13.57 -25.36
N LEU A 26 7.74 -12.45 -26.10
CA LEU A 26 7.78 -12.49 -27.55
C LEU A 26 9.01 -13.24 -28.07
N TYR A 27 10.18 -13.07 -27.44
CA TYR A 27 11.39 -13.78 -27.80
C TYR A 27 11.18 -15.30 -27.74
N GLY A 28 10.63 -15.81 -26.64
CA GLY A 28 10.35 -17.24 -26.50
C GLY A 28 9.38 -17.76 -27.56
N ILE A 29 8.37 -16.96 -27.91
CA ILE A 29 7.40 -17.30 -28.97
C ILE A 29 8.08 -17.35 -30.34
N VAL A 30 8.85 -16.31 -30.70
CA VAL A 30 9.50 -16.20 -32.01
C VAL A 30 10.55 -17.30 -32.19
N THR A 31 11.41 -17.52 -31.19
CA THR A 31 12.42 -18.59 -31.23
C THR A 31 11.78 -19.96 -31.41
N LYS A 32 10.61 -20.20 -30.79
CA LYS A 32 9.86 -21.46 -30.96
C LYS A 32 9.21 -21.60 -32.34
N VAL A 33 8.69 -20.52 -32.93
CA VAL A 33 8.04 -20.55 -34.25
C VAL A 33 9.05 -20.66 -35.40
N PHE A 34 10.22 -20.03 -35.25
CA PHE A 34 11.27 -20.02 -36.25
C PHE A 34 12.33 -21.11 -36.05
N GLU A 35 12.23 -21.85 -34.94
CA GLU A 35 13.14 -22.94 -34.53
C GLU A 35 14.62 -22.50 -34.50
N ASP A 36 14.87 -21.22 -34.22
CA ASP A 36 16.21 -20.64 -34.25
C ASP A 36 16.31 -19.44 -33.29
N ASP A 37 17.52 -19.20 -32.79
CA ASP A 37 17.79 -18.13 -31.83
C ASP A 37 18.01 -16.78 -32.53
N ILE A 38 17.11 -15.84 -32.26
CA ILE A 38 17.17 -14.50 -32.83
C ILE A 38 18.28 -13.61 -32.23
N LEU A 39 18.81 -13.93 -31.04
CA LEU A 39 19.89 -13.18 -30.39
C LEU A 39 21.28 -13.58 -30.89
N GLY A 40 21.40 -14.71 -31.60
CA GLY A 40 22.64 -15.17 -32.19
C GLY A 40 23.29 -14.15 -33.14
N LYS A 41 24.55 -14.39 -33.55
CA LYS A 41 25.25 -13.53 -34.54
C LYS A 41 24.99 -13.90 -35.99
N ARG A 42 24.43 -15.09 -36.23
CA ARG A 42 24.20 -15.66 -37.57
C ARG A 42 23.23 -14.80 -38.39
N LYS A 43 23.41 -14.76 -39.70
CA LYS A 43 22.62 -13.93 -40.64
C LYS A 43 21.90 -14.74 -41.71
N TYR A 44 21.56 -16.00 -41.42
CA TYR A 44 20.72 -16.79 -42.31
C TYR A 44 19.36 -16.12 -42.48
N ARG A 45 18.75 -16.28 -43.68
CA ARG A 45 17.49 -15.63 -44.04
C ARG A 45 16.40 -15.86 -42.98
N ASN A 46 16.21 -17.11 -42.56
CA ASN A 46 15.24 -17.48 -41.52
C ASN A 46 15.43 -16.68 -40.21
N ILE A 47 16.68 -16.54 -39.73
CA ILE A 47 16.99 -15.79 -38.51
C ILE A 47 16.77 -14.29 -38.70
N VAL A 48 17.17 -13.75 -39.85
CA VAL A 48 16.96 -12.32 -40.16
C VAL A 48 15.46 -12.01 -40.23
N ASP A 49 14.68 -12.89 -40.83
CA ASP A 49 13.22 -12.75 -40.92
C ASP A 49 12.56 -12.88 -39.53
N ALA A 50 13.03 -13.80 -38.69
CA ALA A 50 12.61 -13.92 -37.29
C ALA A 50 12.88 -12.63 -36.49
N ARG A 51 14.08 -12.04 -36.63
CA ARG A 51 14.46 -10.75 -36.02
C ARG A 51 13.59 -9.60 -36.51
N LYS A 52 13.27 -9.59 -37.80
CA LYS A 52 12.38 -8.62 -38.42
C LYS A 52 10.96 -8.72 -37.83
N VAL A 53 10.42 -9.93 -37.75
CA VAL A 53 9.12 -10.21 -37.14
C VAL A 53 9.08 -9.77 -35.67
N PHE A 54 10.09 -10.15 -34.88
CA PHE A 54 10.22 -9.72 -33.48
C PHE A 54 10.20 -8.19 -33.35
N SER A 55 11.07 -7.51 -34.10
CA SER A 55 11.20 -6.05 -34.07
C SER A 55 9.89 -5.35 -34.42
N TYR A 56 9.19 -5.87 -35.44
CA TYR A 56 7.95 -5.30 -35.92
C TYR A 56 6.80 -5.48 -34.93
N ILE A 57 6.65 -6.66 -34.33
CA ILE A 57 5.63 -6.90 -33.29
C ILE A 57 5.89 -6.01 -32.07
N MET A 58 7.14 -5.95 -31.57
CA MET A 58 7.49 -5.06 -30.45
C MET A 58 7.19 -3.59 -30.78
N ARG A 59 7.47 -3.16 -32.01
CA ARG A 59 7.18 -1.79 -32.44
C ARG A 59 5.68 -1.51 -32.46
N GLN A 60 4.86 -2.47 -32.90
CA GLN A 60 3.40 -2.38 -32.86
C GLN A 60 2.87 -2.32 -31.42
N SER A 61 3.54 -2.96 -30.46
CA SER A 61 3.24 -2.86 -29.02
C SER A 61 3.70 -1.55 -28.37
N GLY A 62 4.20 -0.57 -29.14
CA GLY A 62 4.55 0.77 -28.64
C GLY A 62 6.00 0.95 -28.19
N TYR A 63 6.87 -0.04 -28.38
CA TYR A 63 8.27 0.06 -27.96
C TYR A 63 9.09 0.97 -28.88
N THR A 64 10.03 1.72 -28.31
CA THR A 64 10.98 2.54 -29.06
C THR A 64 12.05 1.68 -29.74
N TYR A 65 12.54 2.10 -30.90
CA TYR A 65 13.61 1.40 -31.63
C TYR A 65 14.87 1.16 -30.78
N THR A 66 15.22 2.10 -29.90
CA THR A 66 16.35 1.98 -28.98
C THR A 66 16.17 0.81 -28.01
N LYS A 67 15.05 0.75 -27.28
CA LYS A 67 14.75 -0.36 -26.36
C LYS A 67 14.72 -1.74 -27.04
N ILE A 68 14.18 -1.80 -28.27
CA ILE A 68 14.17 -3.05 -29.04
C ILE A 68 15.60 -3.43 -29.43
N GLY A 69 16.41 -2.47 -29.87
CA GLY A 69 17.81 -2.66 -30.23
C GLY A 69 18.65 -3.10 -29.05
N GLU A 70 18.47 -2.49 -27.88
CA GLU A 70 19.10 -2.89 -26.62
C GLU A 70 18.81 -4.36 -26.33
N PHE A 71 17.55 -4.79 -26.45
CA PHE A 71 17.16 -6.19 -26.19
C PHE A 71 17.85 -7.17 -27.14
N MET A 72 17.96 -6.80 -28.42
CA MET A 72 18.53 -7.67 -29.45
C MET A 72 20.05 -7.54 -29.61
N PHE A 73 20.71 -6.70 -28.79
CA PHE A 73 22.10 -6.28 -28.99
C PHE A 73 22.36 -5.75 -30.41
N LYS A 74 21.45 -4.90 -30.92
CA LYS A 74 21.51 -4.25 -32.24
C LYS A 74 21.39 -2.74 -32.12
N ASN A 75 21.87 -2.05 -33.15
CA ASN A 75 21.68 -0.62 -33.27
C ASN A 75 20.20 -0.31 -33.59
N HIS A 76 19.66 0.78 -33.03
CA HIS A 76 18.30 1.27 -33.29
C HIS A 76 18.04 1.47 -34.79
N ALA A 77 19.06 1.86 -35.57
CA ALA A 77 18.96 1.98 -37.03
C ALA A 77 18.67 0.64 -37.72
N THR A 78 19.25 -0.45 -37.22
CA THR A 78 18.97 -1.81 -37.71
C THR A 78 17.52 -2.21 -37.45
N VAL A 79 17.01 -1.90 -36.25
CA VAL A 79 15.62 -2.17 -35.89
C VAL A 79 14.65 -1.34 -36.74
N LEU A 80 14.97 -0.05 -36.96
CA LEU A 80 14.18 0.81 -37.84
C LEU A 80 14.08 0.21 -39.25
N HIS A 81 15.20 -0.22 -39.81
CA HIS A 81 15.22 -0.86 -41.13
C HIS A 81 14.38 -2.13 -41.15
N HIS A 82 14.51 -2.99 -40.13
CA HIS A 82 13.68 -4.18 -39.97
C HIS A 82 12.19 -3.85 -39.98
N CYS A 83 11.76 -2.87 -39.19
CA CYS A 83 10.36 -2.48 -39.09
C CYS A 83 9.81 -1.90 -40.40
N ASN A 84 10.63 -1.18 -41.16
CA ASN A 84 10.21 -0.60 -42.45
C ASN A 84 10.10 -1.66 -43.55
N ASP A 85 10.94 -2.69 -43.53
CA ASP A 85 10.95 -3.76 -44.53
C ASP A 85 9.77 -4.73 -44.40
N VAL A 86 9.40 -5.08 -43.16
CA VAL A 86 8.44 -6.14 -42.86
C VAL A 86 7.11 -5.98 -43.60
N PRO A 87 6.45 -4.81 -43.65
CA PRO A 87 5.20 -4.64 -44.38
C PRO A 87 5.28 -5.02 -45.87
N TYR A 88 6.44 -4.83 -46.50
CA TYR A 88 6.65 -5.19 -47.90
C TYR A 88 6.91 -6.70 -48.03
N ILE A 89 7.75 -7.27 -47.16
CA ILE A 89 8.07 -8.70 -47.19
C ILE A 89 6.82 -9.54 -46.94
N LEU A 90 5.99 -9.17 -45.96
CA LEU A 90 4.74 -9.90 -45.64
C LEU A 90 3.70 -9.87 -46.78
N LYS A 91 3.83 -8.95 -47.75
CA LYS A 91 2.98 -8.95 -48.95
C LYS A 91 3.49 -9.95 -49.99
N CYS A 92 4.80 -10.15 -50.07
CA CYS A 92 5.45 -10.96 -51.10
C CYS A 92 5.70 -12.41 -50.64
N ASP A 93 5.83 -12.66 -49.34
CA ASP A 93 6.19 -13.94 -48.75
C ASP A 93 5.04 -14.49 -47.86
N PRO A 94 4.19 -15.38 -48.40
CA PRO A 94 3.06 -15.95 -47.66
C PRO A 94 3.48 -16.79 -46.46
N GLU A 95 4.61 -17.51 -46.55
CA GLU A 95 5.10 -18.37 -45.47
C GLU A 95 5.54 -17.51 -44.27
N LEU A 96 6.28 -16.43 -44.54
CA LEU A 96 6.66 -15.50 -43.47
C LEU A 96 5.43 -14.81 -42.86
N LYS A 97 4.42 -14.50 -43.69
CA LYS A 97 3.16 -13.92 -43.22
C LYS A 97 2.43 -14.82 -42.25
N GLU A 98 2.36 -16.12 -42.52
CA GLU A 98 1.76 -17.09 -41.62
C GLU A 98 2.50 -17.15 -40.28
N LYS A 99 3.83 -17.26 -40.31
CA LYS A 99 4.67 -17.23 -39.10
C LYS A 99 4.50 -15.95 -38.29
N TYR A 100 4.43 -14.79 -38.97
CA TYR A 100 4.17 -13.51 -38.32
C TYR A 100 2.80 -13.49 -37.61
N LEU A 101 1.73 -13.93 -38.29
CA LEU A 101 0.39 -13.97 -37.71
C LEU A 101 0.34 -14.88 -36.49
N LEU A 102 0.99 -16.04 -36.57
CA LEU A 102 1.10 -16.99 -35.46
C LEU A 102 1.86 -16.41 -34.26
N CYS A 103 3.01 -15.77 -34.50
CA CYS A 103 3.75 -15.09 -33.44
C CYS A 103 2.91 -13.99 -32.79
N ARG A 104 2.21 -13.20 -33.60
CA ARG A 104 1.40 -12.08 -33.14
C ARG A 104 0.19 -12.53 -32.31
N SER A 105 -0.54 -13.56 -32.74
CA SER A 105 -1.71 -14.06 -31.99
C SER A 105 -1.28 -14.60 -30.62
N ARG A 106 -0.25 -15.48 -30.60
CA ARG A 106 0.29 -16.05 -29.37
C ARG A 106 0.82 -14.98 -28.41
N TYR A 107 1.46 -13.94 -28.95
CA TYR A 107 1.96 -12.84 -28.14
C TYR A 107 0.83 -12.03 -27.50
N LEU A 108 -0.22 -11.70 -28.25
CA LEU A 108 -1.37 -10.96 -27.70
C LEU A 108 -2.11 -11.77 -26.63
N GLU A 109 -2.30 -13.08 -26.85
CA GLU A 109 -2.88 -13.98 -25.86
C GLU A 109 -2.02 -14.07 -24.59
N ALA A 110 -0.71 -14.24 -24.75
CA ALA A 110 0.23 -14.34 -23.63
C ALA A 110 0.27 -13.04 -22.81
N ILE A 111 0.33 -11.88 -23.46
CA ILE A 111 0.28 -10.57 -22.78
C ILE A 111 -1.05 -10.35 -22.08
N GLY A 112 -2.17 -10.71 -22.73
CA GLY A 112 -3.50 -10.64 -22.12
C GLY A 112 -3.56 -11.43 -20.82
N HIS A 113 -3.20 -12.72 -20.86
CA HIS A 113 -3.15 -13.57 -19.67
C HIS A 113 -2.20 -13.03 -18.59
N ALA A 114 -1.01 -12.60 -19.01
CA ALA A 114 0.02 -12.06 -18.13
C ALA A 114 -0.44 -10.77 -17.43
N ASN A 115 -1.25 -9.94 -18.08
CA ASN A 115 -1.84 -8.74 -17.46
C ASN A 115 -2.95 -9.12 -16.48
N CYS A 116 -3.87 -10.02 -16.85
CA CYS A 116 -4.93 -10.49 -15.95
C CYS A 116 -4.38 -11.06 -14.63
N VAL A 117 -3.38 -11.94 -14.70
CA VAL A 117 -2.74 -12.53 -13.50
C VAL A 117 -2.12 -11.47 -12.60
N ARG A 118 -1.50 -10.44 -13.19
CA ARG A 118 -0.85 -9.37 -12.44
C ARG A 118 -1.88 -8.45 -11.76
N GLU A 119 -2.95 -8.13 -12.48
CA GLU A 119 -4.09 -7.36 -11.95
C GLU A 119 -4.74 -8.12 -10.79
N ASP A 120 -5.01 -9.42 -10.92
CA ASP A 120 -5.58 -10.25 -9.86
C ASP A 120 -4.68 -10.29 -8.60
N SER A 121 -3.37 -10.45 -8.77
CA SER A 121 -2.42 -10.46 -7.66
C SER A 121 -2.33 -9.10 -6.95
N ALA A 122 -2.31 -8.01 -7.71
CA ALA A 122 -2.29 -6.65 -7.16
C ALA A 122 -3.60 -6.32 -6.44
N ASN A 123 -4.73 -6.67 -7.04
CA ASN A 123 -6.06 -6.50 -6.46
C ASN A 123 -6.20 -7.30 -5.16
N LYS A 124 -5.70 -8.54 -5.11
CA LYS A 124 -5.69 -9.34 -3.89
C LYS A 124 -4.94 -8.67 -2.75
N LYS A 125 -3.72 -8.16 -3.00
CA LYS A 125 -2.94 -7.44 -1.99
C LYS A 125 -3.64 -6.17 -1.50
N LEU A 126 -4.31 -5.45 -2.40
CA LEU A 126 -5.12 -4.28 -2.05
C LEU A 126 -6.30 -4.65 -1.17
N ILE A 127 -7.03 -5.72 -1.51
CA ILE A 127 -8.16 -6.24 -0.73
C ILE A 127 -7.69 -6.66 0.67
N ASP A 128 -6.57 -7.37 0.78
CA ASP A 128 -6.01 -7.78 2.08
C ASP A 128 -5.68 -6.56 2.95
N SER A 129 -5.07 -5.52 2.36
CA SER A 129 -4.76 -4.27 3.08
C SER A 129 -6.01 -3.48 3.49
N ILE A 130 -7.06 -3.47 2.67
CA ILE A 130 -8.35 -2.85 3.00
C ILE A 130 -8.97 -3.57 4.20
N ASN A 131 -9.03 -4.89 4.17
CA ASN A 131 -9.58 -5.70 5.26
C ASN A 131 -8.83 -5.50 6.60
N GLU A 132 -7.50 -5.36 6.55
CA GLU A 132 -6.72 -5.03 7.75
C GLU A 132 -7.08 -3.65 8.31
N LYS A 133 -7.21 -2.65 7.44
CA LYS A 133 -7.60 -1.29 7.86
C LYS A 133 -9.02 -1.27 8.42
N ASP A 134 -9.97 -1.97 7.82
CA ASP A 134 -11.34 -2.04 8.33
C ASP A 134 -11.40 -2.63 9.75
N LYS A 135 -10.61 -3.66 10.04
CA LYS A 135 -10.46 -4.19 11.41
C LYS A 135 -9.92 -3.14 12.38
N THR A 136 -8.94 -2.35 11.96
CA THR A 136 -8.40 -1.27 12.81
C THR A 136 -9.41 -0.15 13.06
N ILE A 137 -10.20 0.21 12.04
CA ILE A 137 -11.27 1.21 12.16
C ILE A 137 -12.31 0.74 13.17
N GLN A 138 -12.80 -0.50 13.04
CA GLN A 138 -13.76 -1.09 13.98
C GLN A 138 -13.24 -1.07 15.42
N ALA A 139 -11.99 -1.48 15.65
CA ALA A 139 -11.40 -1.46 16.99
C ALA A 139 -11.26 -0.04 17.57
N LEU A 140 -10.97 0.96 16.72
CA LEU A 140 -10.91 2.36 17.14
C LEU A 140 -12.29 2.93 17.44
N GLU A 141 -13.32 2.60 16.65
CA GLU A 141 -14.71 3.00 16.89
C GLU A 141 -15.23 2.45 18.23
N GLU A 142 -14.97 1.18 18.53
CA GLU A 142 -15.32 0.57 19.82
C GLU A 142 -14.64 1.29 20.99
N LYS A 143 -13.37 1.66 20.81
CA LYS A 143 -12.61 2.39 21.82
C LYS A 143 -13.14 3.81 22.04
N ILE A 144 -13.51 4.53 20.98
CA ILE A 144 -14.13 5.85 21.07
C ILE A 144 -15.42 5.75 21.87
N LYS A 145 -16.29 4.80 21.52
CA LYS A 145 -17.56 4.57 22.23
C LYS A 145 -17.36 4.27 23.72
N TYR A 146 -16.37 3.46 24.05
CA TYR A 146 -16.02 3.18 25.45
C TYR A 146 -15.56 4.44 26.20
N LEU A 147 -14.72 5.25 25.56
CA LEU A 147 -14.19 6.48 26.15
C LEU A 147 -15.28 7.53 26.36
N GLU A 148 -16.22 7.67 25.42
CA GLU A 148 -17.39 8.54 25.55
C GLU A 148 -18.25 8.14 26.74
N LEU A 149 -18.61 6.86 26.86
CA LEU A 149 -19.37 6.35 28.01
C LEU A 149 -18.66 6.62 29.34
N ARG A 150 -17.34 6.43 29.36
CA ARG A 150 -16.52 6.70 30.55
C ARG A 150 -16.50 8.19 30.90
N GLN A 151 -16.41 9.05 29.89
CA GLN A 151 -16.43 10.51 30.07
C GLN A 151 -17.78 10.98 30.61
N ASP A 152 -18.89 10.43 30.11
CA ASP A 152 -20.22 10.73 30.61
C ASP A 152 -20.40 10.32 32.08
N ASN A 153 -19.92 9.13 32.45
CA ASN A 153 -19.95 8.67 33.84
C ASN A 153 -19.12 9.58 34.77
N LEU A 154 -17.91 9.95 34.34
CA LEU A 154 -17.05 10.87 35.09
C LEU A 154 -17.72 12.24 35.25
N ASN A 155 -18.33 12.77 34.19
CA ASN A 155 -19.05 14.04 34.23
C ASN A 155 -20.26 13.97 35.17
N ALA A 156 -21.01 12.87 35.16
CA ALA A 156 -22.11 12.64 36.09
C ALA A 156 -21.61 12.62 37.55
N LYS A 157 -20.49 11.95 37.83
CA LYS A 157 -19.85 11.97 39.16
C LYS A 157 -19.40 13.38 39.56
N ILE A 158 -18.76 14.12 38.66
CA ILE A 158 -18.33 15.50 38.92
C ILE A 158 -19.53 16.38 39.25
N ASN A 159 -20.63 16.26 38.50
CA ASN A 159 -21.85 17.01 38.75
C ASN A 159 -22.46 16.61 40.11
N TRP A 160 -22.52 15.32 40.41
CA TRP A 160 -22.97 14.84 41.71
C TRP A 160 -22.14 15.40 42.86
N TYR A 161 -20.80 15.39 42.78
CA TYR A 161 -19.94 16.00 43.80
C TYR A 161 -20.12 17.52 43.90
N LYS A 162 -20.32 18.22 42.77
CA LYS A 162 -20.60 19.66 42.76
C LYS A 162 -21.92 19.98 43.45
N ASP A 163 -22.96 19.19 43.16
CA ASP A 163 -24.28 19.35 43.75
C ASP A 163 -24.26 18.99 45.24
N GLU A 164 -23.57 17.91 45.64
CA GLU A 164 -23.42 17.52 47.04
C GLU A 164 -22.66 18.58 47.85
N VAL A 165 -21.49 19.04 47.36
CA VAL A 165 -20.75 20.14 48.00
C VAL A 165 -21.56 21.45 47.99
N GLY A 166 -22.34 21.70 46.93
CA GLY A 166 -23.23 22.84 46.82
C GLY A 166 -24.40 22.79 47.81
N PHE A 167 -24.95 21.59 48.06
CA PHE A 167 -26.05 21.33 48.97
C PHE A 167 -25.60 21.40 50.44
N TYR A 168 -24.37 20.96 50.74
CA TYR A 168 -23.88 20.91 52.13
C TYR A 168 -23.67 22.25 52.82
N ASN A 169 -23.65 23.39 52.12
CA ASN A 169 -24.10 24.68 52.69
C ASN A 169 -23.64 25.87 51.82
N PRO A 170 -24.56 26.72 51.37
CA PRO A 170 -24.26 28.11 51.03
C PRO A 170 -23.52 28.85 52.17
N LYS A 171 -23.77 28.48 53.44
CA LYS A 171 -23.11 29.04 54.64
C LYS A 171 -21.67 28.55 54.89
N LEU A 172 -21.33 27.31 54.50
CA LEU A 172 -19.99 26.72 54.62
C LEU A 172 -19.10 27.20 53.48
N LYS A 173 -19.67 27.60 52.34
CA LYS A 173 -18.90 28.23 51.25
C LYS A 173 -18.11 29.45 51.75
N THR A 174 -18.72 30.28 52.60
CA THR A 174 -18.07 31.43 53.23
C THR A 174 -16.95 30.99 54.16
N LEU A 175 -17.20 29.99 55.01
CA LEU A 175 -16.20 29.46 55.94
C LEU A 175 -15.01 28.81 55.20
N TYR A 176 -15.30 27.99 54.19
CA TYR A 176 -14.31 27.35 53.35
C TYR A 176 -13.44 28.40 52.66
N LYS A 177 -14.04 29.43 52.07
CA LYS A 177 -13.31 30.57 51.48
C LYS A 177 -12.38 31.24 52.49
N ILE A 178 -12.84 31.53 53.71
CA ILE A 178 -12.01 32.13 54.76
C ILE A 178 -10.82 31.24 55.11
N ILE A 179 -11.03 29.94 55.26
CA ILE A 179 -9.98 28.99 55.59
C ILE A 179 -8.97 28.89 54.44
N THR A 180 -9.43 28.77 53.18
CA THR A 180 -8.57 28.66 52.01
C THR A 180 -7.77 29.94 51.77
N ASP A 181 -8.40 31.12 51.84
CA ASP A 181 -7.74 32.41 51.59
C ASP A 181 -6.70 32.76 52.67
N ARG A 182 -6.89 32.30 53.91
CA ARG A 182 -6.04 32.68 55.07
C ARG A 182 -5.02 31.62 55.48
N THR A 183 -5.17 30.37 55.03
CA THR A 183 -4.20 29.31 55.36
C THR A 183 -3.01 29.40 54.42
N LYS A 184 -1.82 29.66 54.98
CA LYS A 184 -0.58 29.69 54.19
C LYS A 184 -0.13 28.26 53.85
N PRO A 185 0.55 28.06 52.71
CA PRO A 185 1.19 26.78 52.38
C PRO A 185 2.03 26.27 53.56
N ASP A 186 2.03 24.95 53.77
CA ASP A 186 2.74 24.23 54.86
C ASP A 186 2.26 24.49 56.31
N THR A 187 1.22 25.30 56.53
CA THR A 187 0.65 25.53 57.88
C THR A 187 -0.64 24.75 58.17
N VAL A 188 -1.08 23.91 57.22
CA VAL A 188 -2.38 23.23 57.23
C VAL A 188 -2.59 22.38 58.49
N THR A 189 -1.59 21.61 58.91
CA THR A 189 -1.67 20.73 60.08
C THR A 189 -1.81 21.50 61.39
N HIS A 190 -1.12 22.64 61.50
CA HIS A 190 -1.20 23.52 62.66
C HIS A 190 -2.56 24.22 62.75
N VAL A 191 -3.04 24.75 61.62
CA VAL A 191 -4.36 25.39 61.53
C VAL A 191 -5.48 24.39 61.82
N SER A 192 -5.40 23.17 61.28
CA SER A 192 -6.36 22.08 61.54
C SER A 192 -6.46 21.73 63.03
N ARG A 193 -5.30 21.59 63.72
CA ARG A 193 -5.28 21.31 65.16
C ARG A 193 -5.95 22.42 65.99
N LYS A 194 -5.72 23.69 65.63
CA LYS A 194 -6.37 24.82 66.31
C LYS A 194 -7.86 24.91 66.02
N LEU A 195 -8.28 24.68 64.78
CA LEU A 195 -9.70 24.64 64.41
C LEU A 195 -10.43 23.52 65.16
N ASN A 196 -9.84 22.32 65.24
CA ASN A 196 -10.42 21.21 66.01
C ASN A 196 -10.60 21.56 67.49
N ALA A 197 -9.60 22.20 68.11
CA ALA A 197 -9.72 22.67 69.49
C ALA A 197 -10.86 23.70 69.65
N MET A 198 -10.97 24.63 68.71
CA MET A 198 -12.05 25.64 68.70
C MET A 198 -13.43 25.00 68.55
N TYR A 199 -13.61 24.07 67.61
CA TYR A 199 -14.87 23.37 67.42
C TYR A 199 -15.26 22.53 68.62
N ASN A 200 -14.31 21.82 69.23
CA ASN A 200 -14.57 21.05 70.46
C ASN A 200 -15.04 21.96 71.61
N GLY A 201 -14.51 23.19 71.70
CA GLY A 201 -14.97 24.19 72.65
C GLY A 201 -16.39 24.70 72.38
N VAL A 202 -16.75 24.90 71.11
CA VAL A 202 -18.10 25.34 70.72
C VAL A 202 -19.16 24.29 71.05
N TYR A 203 -18.86 23.00 70.83
CA TYR A 203 -19.82 21.92 71.08
C TYR A 203 -19.71 21.28 72.48
N SER A 204 -18.82 21.77 73.35
CA SER A 204 -18.72 21.32 74.75
C SER A 204 -19.75 21.97 75.69
N GLU A 205 -20.41 23.03 75.25
CA GLU A 205 -21.59 23.60 75.91
C GLU A 205 -22.84 23.04 75.21
N VAL A 206 -23.87 22.63 75.96
CA VAL A 206 -25.11 22.08 75.37
C VAL A 206 -25.79 23.17 74.54
N ILE A 207 -25.66 23.09 73.21
CA ILE A 207 -26.37 23.97 72.29
C ILE A 207 -27.75 23.33 72.03
N GLU A 208 -28.80 23.85 72.68
CA GLU A 208 -30.19 23.56 72.26
C GLU A 208 -30.45 24.28 70.93
N CYS A 209 -30.55 23.51 69.85
CA CYS A 209 -31.03 24.03 68.57
C CYS A 209 -32.56 24.03 68.55
N TYR A 210 -33.18 25.21 68.56
CA TYR A 210 -34.61 25.43 68.24
C TYR A 210 -34.81 25.61 66.73
#